data_AF-A0A969RF99-F1
#
_entry.id   AF-A0A969RF99-F1
#
_cell.length_a   1.000
_cell.length_b   1.000
_cell.length_c   1.000
_cell.angle_alpha   90.00
_cell.angle_beta   90.00
_cell.angle_gamma   90.00
#
_symmetry.space_group_name_H-M   'P 1'
#
loop_
_entity.id
_entity.type
_entity.pdbx_description
1 polymer ?
#
loop_
_entity_poly.entity_id
_entity_poly.type
_entity_poly.pdbx_seq_one_letter_code
_entity_poly.pdbx_strand_id
1 'polypeptide(L)'
;MDTNEVELSRSQIPAFPTREQLESTLSRHVQSLYASLLGQQPDDTTCQLLDTRLAFFLENAITQPERLLFESDRKELAQQVRSSLDEILQPRLQALIEAMVNVSVCDLLTSAQLETRRISIIAILAERPKTNNSPNQQID
;
A
#
# COMPACT_ATOMS: atom_id res chain seq x y z
N MET A 1 32.13 -28.12 39.06
CA MET A 1 31.97 -26.84 39.77
C MET A 1 32.94 -25.87 39.11
N ASP A 2 32.57 -24.99 38.19
CA ASP A 2 31.26 -24.61 37.68
C ASP A 2 31.44 -24.18 36.23
N THR A 3 30.60 -24.75 35.37
CA THR A 3 30.34 -24.29 34.02
C THR A 3 29.37 -23.12 34.16
N ASN A 4 29.74 -21.93 33.68
CA ASN A 4 28.76 -20.86 33.49
C ASN A 4 29.23 -19.94 32.37
N GLU A 5 29.16 -20.47 31.14
CA GLU A 5 28.98 -19.65 29.96
C GLU A 5 27.55 -19.11 30.01
N VAL A 6 27.44 -17.81 30.30
CA VAL A 6 26.20 -17.06 30.15
C VAL A 6 25.96 -16.90 28.66
N GLU A 7 25.29 -17.89 28.05
CA GLU A 7 24.70 -17.75 26.73
C GLU A 7 23.58 -16.71 26.83
N LEU A 8 23.91 -15.45 26.51
CA LEU A 8 22.93 -14.40 26.28
C LEU A 8 21.94 -14.89 25.24
N SER A 9 20.68 -15.06 25.66
CA SER A 9 19.53 -15.31 24.81
C SER A 9 19.44 -14.22 23.74
N ARG A 10 19.99 -14.49 22.55
CA ARG A 10 19.75 -13.71 21.35
C ARG A 10 18.32 -13.98 20.94
N SER A 11 17.40 -13.12 21.37
CA SER A 11 16.07 -12.99 20.76
C SER A 11 16.27 -12.88 19.24
N GLN A 12 15.88 -13.91 18.50
CA GLN A 12 15.98 -13.93 17.04
C GLN A 12 15.12 -12.79 16.49
N ILE A 13 15.76 -11.76 15.95
CA ILE A 13 15.07 -10.75 15.15
C ILE A 13 14.58 -11.48 13.89
N PRO A 14 13.26 -11.51 13.61
CA PRO A 14 12.76 -12.18 12.42
C PRO A 14 13.36 -11.50 11.17
N ALA A 15 13.98 -12.29 10.28
CA ALA A 15 14.65 -11.79 9.07
C ALA A 15 13.69 -11.17 8.04
N PHE A 16 12.38 -11.41 8.18
CA PHE A 16 11.30 -10.89 7.34
C PHE A 16 10.17 -10.36 8.23
N PRO A 17 9.41 -9.34 7.79
CA PRO A 17 8.24 -8.87 8.52
C PRO A 17 7.15 -9.94 8.56
N THR A 18 6.28 -9.89 9.57
CA THR A 18 5.00 -10.61 9.48
C THR A 18 4.14 -10.00 8.39
N ARG A 19 3.10 -10.72 7.94
CA ARG A 19 2.15 -10.21 6.95
C ARG A 19 1.52 -8.90 7.41
N GLU A 20 1.05 -8.84 8.66
CA GLU A 20 0.39 -7.66 9.24
C GLU A 20 1.36 -6.47 9.35
N GLN A 21 2.62 -6.75 9.69
CA GLN A 21 3.66 -5.72 9.72
C GLN A 21 3.94 -5.17 8.32
N LEU A 22 4.04 -6.04 7.31
CA LEU A 22 4.24 -5.63 5.92
C LEU A 22 3.06 -4.78 5.42
N GLU A 23 1.83 -5.26 5.61
CA GLU A 23 0.60 -4.56 5.23
C GLU A 23 0.50 -3.18 5.91
N SER A 24 0.70 -3.10 7.23
CA SER A 24 0.66 -1.82 7.96
C SER A 24 1.76 -0.85 7.49
N THR A 25 2.96 -1.36 7.24
CA THR A 25 4.07 -0.54 6.77
C THR A 25 3.77 0.01 5.37
N LEU A 26 3.28 -0.82 4.46
CA LEU A 26 2.87 -0.41 3.10
C LEU A 26 1.76 0.64 3.15
N SER A 27 0.70 0.42 3.94
CA SER A 27 -0.37 1.39 4.14
C SER A 27 0.16 2.78 4.53
N ARG A 28 1.05 2.83 5.52
CA ARG A 28 1.60 4.10 6.01
C ARG A 28 2.46 4.81 4.96
N HIS A 29 3.25 4.07 4.19
CA HIS A 29 4.09 4.62 3.14
C HIS A 29 3.24 5.14 1.96
N VAL A 30 2.20 4.40 1.57
CA VAL A 30 1.24 4.86 0.55
C VAL A 30 0.51 6.12 1.01
N GLN A 31 0.03 6.15 2.25
CA GLN A 31 -0.62 7.33 2.83
C GLN A 31 0.32 8.55 2.80
N SER A 32 1.59 8.37 3.19
CA SER A 32 2.61 9.41 3.16
C SER A 32 2.94 9.88 1.75
N LEU A 33 3.00 8.96 0.77
CA LEU A 33 3.22 9.29 -0.64
C LEU A 33 2.12 10.23 -1.15
N TYR A 34 0.86 9.90 -0.91
CA TYR A 34 -0.28 10.73 -1.32
C TYR A 34 -0.23 12.11 -0.68
N ALA A 35 0.01 12.19 0.63
CA ALA A 35 0.17 13.46 1.33
C ALA A 35 1.31 14.31 0.73
N SER A 36 2.45 13.70 0.43
CA SER A 36 3.63 14.39 -0.08
C SER A 36 3.47 14.93 -1.50
N LEU A 37 2.77 14.20 -2.37
CA LEU A 37 2.67 14.54 -3.79
C LEU A 37 1.45 15.39 -4.10
N LEU A 38 0.34 15.15 -3.39
CA LEU A 38 -0.94 15.77 -3.70
C LEU A 38 -1.40 16.77 -2.64
N GLY A 39 -0.70 16.84 -1.50
CA GLY A 39 -1.14 17.62 -0.34
C GLY A 39 -2.42 17.08 0.32
N GLN A 40 -2.93 15.93 -0.12
CA GLN A 40 -4.10 15.25 0.43
C GLN A 40 -3.63 13.96 1.11
N GLN A 41 -3.78 13.91 2.43
CA GLN A 41 -3.58 12.69 3.19
C GLN A 41 -4.91 11.91 3.22
N PRO A 42 -4.96 10.65 2.76
CA PRO A 42 -6.12 9.78 2.99
C PRO A 42 -6.40 9.63 4.47
N ASP A 43 -7.68 9.60 4.86
CA ASP A 43 -8.08 9.45 6.27
C ASP A 43 -7.76 8.04 6.78
N ASP A 44 -8.02 7.04 5.93
CA ASP A 44 -7.65 5.65 6.16
C ASP A 44 -6.97 5.08 4.91
N THR A 45 -6.02 4.18 5.14
CA THR A 45 -5.33 3.43 4.09
C THR A 45 -5.13 2.00 4.56
N THR A 46 -5.87 1.07 3.97
CA THR A 46 -5.73 -0.35 4.25
C THR A 46 -4.96 -1.03 3.13
N CYS A 47 -4.22 -2.07 3.49
CA CYS A 47 -3.45 -2.91 2.58
C CYS A 47 -3.71 -4.36 2.93
N GLN A 48 -3.94 -5.19 1.92
CA GLN A 48 -4.10 -6.64 2.09
C GLN A 48 -3.22 -7.39 1.08
N LEU A 49 -2.40 -8.30 1.58
CA LEU A 49 -1.59 -9.21 0.80
C LEU A 49 -2.36 -10.52 0.54
N LEU A 50 -2.75 -10.74 -0.70
CA LEU A 50 -3.47 -11.91 -1.17
C LEU A 50 -2.59 -12.67 -2.18
N ASP A 51 -1.78 -13.59 -1.68
CA ASP A 51 -0.80 -14.34 -2.46
C ASP A 51 0.18 -13.40 -3.21
N THR A 52 0.08 -13.30 -4.54
CA THR A 52 0.88 -12.38 -5.38
C THR A 52 0.21 -11.02 -5.60
N ARG A 53 -0.84 -10.68 -4.85
CA ARG A 53 -1.58 -9.42 -5.02
C ARG A 53 -1.51 -8.56 -3.77
N LEU A 54 -1.25 -7.27 -3.93
CA LEU A 54 -1.48 -6.27 -2.89
C LEU A 54 -2.69 -5.43 -3.26
N ALA A 55 -3.72 -5.45 -2.43
CA ALA A 55 -4.90 -4.62 -2.57
C ALA A 55 -4.84 -3.47 -1.55
N PHE A 56 -4.94 -2.24 -2.03
CA PHE A 56 -5.04 -1.05 -1.21
C PHE A 56 -6.43 -0.42 -1.35
N PHE A 57 -6.94 0.09 -0.24
CA PHE A 57 -8.13 0.93 -0.21
C PHE A 57 -7.82 2.20 0.56
N LEU A 58 -7.99 3.33 -0.10
CA LEU A 58 -7.74 4.65 0.46
C LEU A 58 -9.08 5.38 0.58
N GLU A 59 -9.39 5.87 1.78
CA GLU A 59 -10.56 6.68 2.05
C GLU A 59 -10.21 8.17 2.09
N ASN A 60 -11.07 9.00 1.52
CA ASN A 60 -10.89 10.47 1.44
C ASN A 60 -9.57 10.89 0.76
N ALA A 61 -9.18 10.17 -0.28
CA ALA A 61 -7.91 10.39 -1.02
C ALA A 61 -8.05 11.29 -2.26
N ILE A 62 -9.25 11.81 -2.52
CA ILE A 62 -9.52 12.74 -3.62
C ILE A 62 -9.11 14.15 -3.19
N THR A 63 -8.34 14.84 -4.03
CA THR A 63 -7.80 16.17 -3.70
C THR A 63 -8.88 17.24 -3.74
N GLN A 64 -8.61 18.39 -3.10
CA GLN A 64 -9.53 19.51 -3.10
C GLN A 64 -9.86 20.04 -4.52
N PRO A 65 -8.90 20.20 -5.46
CA PRO A 65 -9.22 20.60 -6.83
C PRO A 65 -10.16 19.65 -7.55
N GLU A 66 -9.93 18.33 -7.45
CA GLU A 66 -10.78 17.33 -8.08
C GLU A 66 -12.20 17.34 -7.49
N ARG A 67 -12.29 17.45 -6.17
CA ARG A 67 -13.57 17.55 -5.47
C ARG A 67 -14.35 18.79 -5.89
N LEU A 68 -13.69 19.95 -5.94
CA LEU A 68 -14.32 21.20 -6.33
C LEU A 68 -14.88 21.14 -7.75
N LEU A 69 -14.12 20.53 -8.67
CA LEU A 69 -14.57 20.31 -10.05
C LEU A 69 -15.78 19.37 -10.10
N PHE A 70 -15.73 18.26 -9.36
CA PHE A 70 -16.82 17.30 -9.31
C PHE A 70 -18.11 17.91 -8.74
N GLU A 71 -18.01 18.68 -7.64
CA GLU A 71 -19.13 19.34 -6.97
C GLU A 71 -19.71 20.52 -7.78
N SER A 72 -18.96 21.06 -8.75
CA SER A 72 -19.40 22.15 -9.64
C SER A 72 -19.97 21.65 -10.97
N ASP A 73 -20.46 20.40 -11.03
CA ASP A 73 -20.94 19.73 -12.24
C ASP A 73 -19.91 19.62 -13.39
N ARG A 74 -18.61 19.73 -13.09
CA ARG A 74 -17.51 19.59 -14.05
C ARG A 74 -16.86 18.21 -13.95
N LYS A 75 -17.68 17.17 -13.98
CA LYS A 75 -17.24 15.78 -13.74
C LYS A 75 -16.16 15.31 -14.70
N GLU A 76 -16.31 15.60 -16.00
CA GLU A 76 -15.31 15.22 -17.01
C GLU A 76 -13.94 15.83 -16.73
N LEU A 77 -13.91 17.11 -16.31
CA LEU A 77 -12.67 17.79 -15.96
C LEU A 77 -12.07 17.23 -14.66
N ALA A 78 -12.90 16.92 -13.66
CA ALA A 78 -12.44 16.24 -12.46
C ALA A 78 -11.79 14.88 -12.79
N GLN A 79 -12.37 14.13 -13.72
CA GLN A 79 -11.85 12.85 -14.18
C GLN A 79 -10.53 13.00 -14.94
N GLN A 80 -10.41 14.02 -15.81
CA GLN A 80 -9.16 14.31 -16.52
C GLN A 80 -8.02 14.68 -15.56
N VAL A 81 -8.32 15.48 -14.53
CA VAL A 81 -7.35 15.78 -13.48
C VAL A 81 -6.93 14.49 -12.77
N ARG A 82 -7.89 13.65 -12.36
CA ARG A 82 -7.60 12.35 -11.73
C ARG A 82 -6.70 11.48 -12.60
N SER A 83 -7.04 11.28 -13.88
CA SER A 83 -6.21 10.48 -14.80
C SER A 83 -4.80 11.04 -14.94
N SER A 84 -4.65 12.37 -15.02
CA SER A 84 -3.33 13.01 -15.09
C SER A 84 -2.52 12.81 -13.80
N LEU A 85 -3.18 12.84 -12.64
CA LEU A 85 -2.51 12.55 -11.37
C LEU A 85 -2.12 11.08 -11.27
N ASP A 86 -2.98 10.17 -11.73
CA ASP A 86 -2.70 8.73 -11.70
C ASP A 86 -1.47 8.39 -12.55
N GLU A 87 -1.29 9.00 -13.73
CA GLU A 87 -0.08 8.84 -14.57
C GLU A 87 1.21 9.25 -13.84
N ILE A 88 1.13 10.24 -12.93
CA ILE A 88 2.27 10.69 -12.12
C ILE A 88 2.50 9.79 -10.90
N LEU A 89 1.42 9.31 -10.28
CA LEU A 89 1.47 8.50 -9.06
C LEU A 89 1.88 7.05 -9.34
N GLN A 90 1.39 6.47 -10.43
CA GLN A 90 1.57 5.06 -10.75
C GLN A 90 3.04 4.61 -10.74
N PRO A 91 4.00 5.29 -11.42
CA PRO A 91 5.41 4.87 -11.37
C PRO A 91 6.03 5.00 -9.97
N ARG A 92 5.57 5.97 -9.17
CA ARG A 92 6.07 6.19 -7.80
C ARG A 92 5.54 5.16 -6.83
N LEU A 93 4.26 4.80 -6.96
CA LEU A 93 3.63 3.72 -6.21
C LEU A 93 4.28 2.38 -6.53
N GLN A 94 4.51 2.09 -7.81
CA GLN A 94 5.23 0.89 -8.23
C GLN A 94 6.61 0.81 -7.57
N ALA A 95 7.43 1.85 -7.72
CA ALA A 95 8.78 1.86 -7.15
C ALA A 95 8.77 1.71 -5.61
N LEU A 96 7.80 2.35 -4.93
CA LEU A 96 7.61 2.22 -3.49
C LEU A 96 7.28 0.77 -3.09
N ILE A 97 6.32 0.14 -3.77
CA ILE A 97 5.91 -1.23 -3.49
C ILE A 97 7.09 -2.18 -3.72
N GLU A 98 7.74 -2.10 -4.88
CA GLU A 98 8.88 -2.95 -5.24
C GLU A 98 10.02 -2.84 -4.22
N ALA A 99 10.36 -1.62 -3.78
CA ALA A 99 11.39 -1.40 -2.77
C ALA A 99 11.04 -2.02 -1.41
N MET A 100 9.75 -2.07 -1.07
CA MET A 100 9.28 -2.59 0.22
C MET A 100 9.11 -4.10 0.24
N VAL A 101 8.64 -4.71 -0.85
CA VAL A 101 8.44 -6.16 -0.93
C VAL A 101 9.64 -6.91 -1.53
N ASN A 102 10.58 -6.20 -2.15
CA ASN A 102 11.72 -6.77 -2.88
C ASN A 102 11.30 -7.81 -3.94
N VAL A 103 10.21 -7.50 -4.64
CA VAL A 103 9.61 -8.26 -5.75
C VAL A 103 9.10 -7.26 -6.77
N SER A 104 9.26 -7.55 -8.06
CA SER A 104 8.75 -6.71 -9.14
C SER A 104 7.22 -6.65 -9.17
N VAL A 105 6.67 -5.49 -9.48
CA VAL A 105 5.25 -5.30 -9.77
C VAL A 105 5.06 -5.49 -11.27
N CYS A 106 4.27 -6.49 -11.66
CA CYS A 106 3.92 -6.76 -13.05
C CYS A 106 2.87 -5.76 -13.58
N ASP A 107 1.83 -5.52 -12.78
CA ASP A 107 0.72 -4.64 -13.14
C ASP A 107 0.29 -3.82 -11.94
N LEU A 108 -0.13 -2.57 -12.19
CA LEU A 108 -0.71 -1.70 -11.17
C LEU A 108 -2.02 -1.11 -11.70
N LEU A 109 -3.13 -1.54 -11.10
CA LEU A 109 -4.48 -1.11 -11.47
C LEU A 109 -4.99 -0.12 -10.42
N THR A 110 -5.30 1.10 -10.84
CA THR A 110 -5.85 2.15 -9.96
C THR A 110 -7.25 2.52 -10.42
N SER A 111 -8.17 2.65 -9.47
CA SER A 111 -9.52 3.15 -9.73
C SER A 111 -9.91 4.15 -8.65
N ALA A 112 -10.45 5.28 -9.05
CA ALA A 112 -10.92 6.33 -8.16
C ALA A 112 -12.43 6.54 -8.33
N GLN A 113 -13.15 6.54 -7.22
CA GLN A 113 -14.57 6.89 -7.16
C GLN A 113 -14.72 8.27 -6.52
N LEU A 114 -14.94 9.29 -7.37
CA LEU A 114 -15.00 10.69 -6.96
C LEU A 114 -16.19 10.94 -6.01
N GLU A 115 -17.34 10.33 -6.27
CA GLU A 115 -18.56 10.45 -5.47
C GLU A 115 -18.34 10.05 -4.02
N THR A 116 -17.70 8.89 -3.81
CA THR A 116 -17.48 8.33 -2.47
C THR A 116 -16.11 8.69 -1.91
N ARG A 117 -15.30 9.43 -2.67
CA ARG A 117 -13.94 9.84 -2.34
C ARG A 117 -13.00 8.67 -2.00
N ARG A 118 -13.17 7.54 -2.70
CA ARG A 118 -12.39 6.31 -2.45
C ARG A 118 -11.48 6.01 -3.62
N ILE A 119 -10.29 5.48 -3.33
CA ILE A 119 -9.38 4.94 -4.33
C ILE A 119 -9.08 3.50 -3.98
N SER A 120 -9.13 2.62 -4.98
CA SER A 120 -8.60 1.26 -4.89
C SER A 120 -7.36 1.14 -5.77
N ILE A 121 -6.37 0.41 -5.26
CA ILE A 121 -5.15 0.10 -5.99
C ILE A 121 -4.91 -1.40 -5.87
N ILE A 122 -4.66 -2.08 -7.00
CA ILE A 122 -4.29 -3.48 -7.01
C ILE A 122 -2.94 -3.59 -7.70
N ALA A 123 -1.92 -4.00 -6.96
CA ALA A 123 -0.61 -4.36 -7.49
C ALA A 123 -0.53 -5.87 -7.67
N ILE A 124 -0.20 -6.31 -8.87
CA ILE A 124 0.10 -7.71 -9.18
C ILE A 124 1.62 -7.87 -9.13
N LEU A 125 2.10 -8.77 -8.28
CA LEU A 125 3.51 -9.03 -8.06
C LEU A 125 3.95 -10.24 -8.86
N ALA A 126 5.21 -10.24 -9.30
CA ALA A 126 5.79 -11.37 -10.02
C ALA A 126 5.81 -12.64 -9.16
N GLU A 127 6.00 -12.49 -7.85
CA GLU A 127 6.09 -13.55 -6.87
C GLU A 127 5.46 -13.14 -5.54
N ARG A 128 5.21 -14.10 -4.66
CA ARG A 128 4.70 -13.83 -3.33
C ARG A 128 5.81 -13.19 -2.47
N PRO A 129 5.55 -12.04 -1.80
CA PRO A 129 6.50 -11.45 -0.86
C PRO A 129 6.86 -12.41 0.27
N LYS A 130 8.13 -12.36 0.69
CA LYS A 130 8.58 -13.14 1.85
C LYS A 130 8.03 -12.51 3.13
N THR A 131 7.10 -13.22 3.76
CA THR A 131 6.58 -12.86 5.09
C THR A 131 6.87 -13.99 6.08
N ASN A 132 7.22 -13.63 7.30
CA ASN A 132 7.32 -14.59 8.39
C ASN A 132 5.92 -14.89 8.90
N ASN A 133 5.28 -15.92 8.33
CA ASN A 133 4.02 -16.40 8.88
C ASN A 133 4.31 -17.25 10.13
N SER A 134 3.75 -16.83 11.27
CA SER A 134 3.38 -17.75 12.34
C SER A 134 2.41 -18.82 11.78
N PRO A 135 2.50 -20.08 12.23
CA PRO A 135 1.77 -21.18 11.62
C PRO A 135 0.29 -21.13 12.02
N ASN A 136 -0.60 -20.74 11.10
CA ASN A 136 -1.87 -21.43 10.86
C ASN A 136 -2.70 -20.70 9.80
N GLN A 137 -2.76 -21.29 8.62
CA GLN A 137 -3.96 -21.32 7.78
C GLN A 137 -3.80 -22.46 6.77
N GLN A 138 -3.70 -23.68 7.30
CA GLN A 138 -4.41 -24.81 6.70
C GLN A 138 -5.85 -24.69 7.18
N ILE A 139 -6.78 -24.48 6.26
CA ILE A 139 -8.16 -24.89 6.45
C ILE A 139 -8.51 -25.67 5.19
N ASP A 140 -8.99 -26.89 5.43
CA ASP A 140 -9.47 -27.90 4.48
C ASP A 140 -10.40 -27.37 3.38
#